data_AF-A0A6J4H8Y1-F1
#
_entry.id   AF-A0A6J4H8Y1-F1
#
_cell.length_a   1.000
_cell.length_b   1.000
_cell.length_c   1.000
_cell.angle_alpha   90.00
_cell.angle_beta   90.00
_cell.angle_gamma   90.00
#
_symmetry.space_group_name_H-M   'P 1'
#
loop_
_entity.id
_entity.type
_entity.pdbx_description
1 polymer ?
#
loop_
_entity_poly.entity_id
_entity_poly.type
_entity_poly.pdbx_seq_one_letter_code
_entity_poly.pdbx_strand_id
1 'polypeptide(L)'
;HVAGVAALIKSEDLTLDDAGMKKQILQFADKKTSLQNKVATGGRLNANASVTQQVAPDATRPSITAVRPVPGSKTRDRTPKIGAAVRDDGIELTKGDIRLSLDGKNRTKFTYNEGTDRLSYTAPRLSYSKHTVKIVATDDAGNVGTKSWRFTVRQ
;
A
#
# COMPACT_ATOMS: atom_id res chain seq x y z
N HIS A 1 -4.26 21.76 -4.45
CA HIS A 1 -5.03 22.16 -5.64
C HIS A 1 -4.11 22.18 -6.85
N VAL A 2 -4.53 21.65 -8.00
CA VAL A 2 -3.70 21.57 -9.22
C VAL A 2 -3.39 22.97 -9.80
N ALA A 3 -4.33 23.91 -9.71
CA ALA A 3 -4.16 25.27 -10.22
C ALA A 3 -2.98 26.03 -9.58
N GLY A 4 -2.72 25.81 -8.28
CA GLY A 4 -1.56 26.43 -7.60
C GLY A 4 -0.23 25.89 -8.11
N VAL A 5 -0.16 24.60 -8.45
CA VAL A 5 1.03 23.97 -9.04
C VAL A 5 1.27 24.50 -10.45
N ALA A 6 0.21 24.64 -11.26
CA ALA A 6 0.31 25.23 -12.59
C ALA A 6 0.80 26.68 -12.56
N ALA A 7 0.27 27.50 -11.63
CA ALA A 7 0.72 28.88 -11.45
C ALA A 7 2.21 28.96 -11.06
N LEU A 8 2.67 28.05 -10.19
CA LEU A 8 4.08 27.97 -9.79
C LEU A 8 4.98 27.61 -10.98
N ILE A 9 4.62 26.57 -11.75
CA ILE A 9 5.35 26.17 -12.97
C ILE A 9 5.43 27.34 -13.97
N LYS A 10 4.30 28.04 -14.21
CA LYS A 10 4.28 29.20 -15.12
C LYS A 10 5.16 30.35 -14.63
N SER A 11 5.30 30.52 -13.31
CA SER A 11 6.16 31.56 -12.74
C SER A 11 7.65 31.24 -12.89
N GLU A 12 8.02 29.96 -12.93
CA GLU A 12 9.40 29.51 -13.16
C GLU A 12 9.78 29.54 -14.63
N ASP A 13 8.83 29.24 -15.53
CA ASP A 13 9.02 29.34 -16.98
C ASP A 13 7.83 30.04 -17.66
N LEU A 14 8.01 31.34 -17.95
CA LEU A 14 6.99 32.15 -18.61
C LEU A 14 6.77 31.77 -20.08
N THR A 15 7.68 31.00 -20.69
CA THR A 15 7.57 30.56 -22.08
C THR A 15 6.70 29.32 -22.25
N LEU A 16 6.43 28.59 -21.16
CA LEU A 16 5.62 27.37 -21.19
C LEU A 16 4.16 27.69 -21.54
N ASP A 17 3.61 27.04 -22.56
CA ASP A 17 2.19 27.13 -22.89
C ASP A 17 1.34 26.20 -22.02
N ASP A 18 0.02 26.31 -22.14
CA ASP A 18 -0.92 25.51 -21.34
C ASP A 18 -0.76 24.01 -21.59
N ALA A 19 -0.43 23.62 -22.83
CA ALA A 19 -0.20 22.23 -23.19
C ALA A 19 1.08 21.69 -22.54
N GLY A 20 2.16 22.47 -22.53
CA GLY A 20 3.42 22.16 -21.85
C GLY A 20 3.22 22.00 -20.35
N MET A 21 2.52 22.94 -19.70
CA MET A 21 2.21 22.86 -18.26
C MET A 21 1.40 21.62 -17.94
N LYS A 22 0.36 21.35 -18.73
CA LYS A 22 -0.46 20.15 -18.57
C LYS A 22 0.38 18.88 -18.68
N LYS A 23 1.25 18.78 -19.68
CA LYS A 23 2.15 17.63 -19.87
C LYS A 23 3.08 17.43 -18.66
N GLN A 24 3.67 18.52 -18.17
CA GLN A 24 4.57 18.50 -17.02
C GLN A 24 3.86 18.08 -15.73
N ILE A 25 2.64 18.54 -15.48
CA ILE A 25 1.87 18.11 -14.31
C ILE A 25 1.46 16.63 -14.42
N LEU A 26 1.02 16.20 -15.61
CA LEU A 26 0.51 14.84 -15.80
C LEU A 26 1.62 13.78 -15.77
N GLN A 27 2.85 14.10 -16.17
CA GLN A 27 3.96 13.14 -16.16
C GLN A 27 4.46 12.81 -14.74
N PHE A 28 4.26 13.70 -13.77
CA PHE A 28 4.67 13.53 -12.38
C PHE A 28 3.49 13.17 -11.47
N ALA A 29 2.67 12.22 -11.91
CA ALA A 29 1.62 11.66 -11.09
C ALA A 29 2.07 10.34 -10.44
N ASP A 30 1.91 10.22 -9.13
CA ASP A 30 2.14 8.98 -8.40
C ASP A 30 0.99 8.01 -8.69
N LYS A 31 1.31 6.82 -9.20
CA LYS A 31 0.29 5.81 -9.54
C LYS A 31 -0.43 5.34 -8.28
N LYS A 32 -1.75 5.17 -8.38
CA LYS A 32 -2.56 4.57 -7.30
C LYS A 32 -3.71 3.76 -7.91
N THR A 33 -3.69 2.44 -7.76
CA THR A 33 -4.67 1.56 -8.43
C THR A 33 -6.10 1.88 -8.01
N SER A 34 -6.32 2.35 -6.78
CA SER A 34 -7.64 2.78 -6.28
C SER A 34 -8.23 4.00 -7.02
N LEU A 35 -7.39 4.78 -7.71
CA LEU A 35 -7.73 5.97 -8.49
C LEU A 35 -7.76 5.72 -10.00
N GLN A 36 -7.39 4.52 -10.45
CA GLN A 36 -7.45 4.15 -11.86
C GLN A 36 -8.86 4.39 -12.41
N ASN A 37 -8.94 5.09 -13.54
CA ASN A 37 -10.19 5.48 -14.21
C ASN A 37 -11.13 6.41 -13.40
N LYS A 38 -10.68 6.94 -12.25
CA LYS A 38 -11.46 7.91 -11.44
C LYS A 38 -10.94 9.34 -11.57
N VAL A 39 -9.67 9.50 -11.90
CA VAL A 39 -9.00 10.79 -12.12
C VAL A 39 -8.18 10.72 -13.41
N ALA A 40 -7.90 11.87 -14.01
CA ALA A 40 -7.25 11.96 -15.33
C ALA A 40 -5.86 11.29 -15.39
N THR A 41 -5.13 11.26 -14.28
CA THR A 41 -3.81 10.64 -14.16
C THR A 41 -3.85 9.17 -13.73
N GLY A 42 -5.01 8.65 -13.30
CA GLY A 42 -5.09 7.37 -12.59
C GLY A 42 -4.32 7.35 -11.26
N GLY A 43 -3.98 8.51 -10.71
CA GLY A 43 -3.05 8.64 -9.60
C GLY A 43 -3.15 9.97 -8.84
N ARG A 44 -2.22 10.20 -7.93
CA ARG A 44 -2.11 11.43 -7.15
C ARG A 44 -1.15 12.41 -7.84
N LEU A 45 -1.39 13.71 -7.68
CA LEU A 45 -0.43 14.72 -8.15
C LEU A 45 0.79 14.76 -7.22
N ASN A 46 1.99 14.57 -7.78
CA ASN A 46 3.24 14.87 -7.09
C ASN A 46 3.64 16.32 -7.40
N ALA A 47 3.17 17.26 -6.56
CA ALA A 47 3.39 18.68 -6.78
C ALA A 47 4.87 19.06 -6.80
N ASN A 48 5.67 18.45 -5.91
CA ASN A 48 7.11 18.72 -5.84
C ASN A 48 7.80 18.32 -7.15
N ALA A 49 7.62 17.07 -7.59
CA ALA A 49 8.22 16.59 -8.83
C ALA A 49 7.67 17.33 -10.06
N SER A 50 6.41 17.77 -10.03
CA SER A 50 5.84 18.59 -11.10
C SER A 50 6.54 19.93 -11.28
N VAL A 51 6.98 20.56 -10.20
CA VAL A 51 7.66 21.86 -10.22
C VAL A 51 9.14 21.67 -10.52
N THR A 52 9.83 20.85 -9.73
CA THR A 52 11.29 20.65 -9.83
C THR A 52 11.72 19.78 -11.00
N GLN A 53 10.76 19.10 -11.65
CA GLN A 53 11.00 18.07 -12.65
C GLN A 53 11.87 16.90 -12.14
N GLN A 54 11.90 16.69 -10.82
CA GLN A 54 12.68 15.66 -10.16
C GLN A 54 11.83 14.86 -9.18
N VAL A 55 11.88 13.53 -9.30
CA VAL A 55 11.27 12.63 -8.32
C VAL A 55 12.21 12.50 -7.13
N ALA A 56 11.76 12.91 -5.95
CA ALA A 56 12.49 12.68 -4.71
C ALA A 56 12.50 11.17 -4.38
N PRO A 57 13.58 10.63 -3.79
CA PRO A 57 13.57 9.25 -3.30
C PRO A 57 12.43 9.04 -2.31
N ASP A 58 11.69 7.95 -2.46
CA ASP A 58 10.62 7.63 -1.52
C ASP A 58 11.19 7.08 -0.21
N ALA A 59 10.68 7.60 0.91
CA ALA A 59 11.05 7.22 2.27
C ALA A 59 9.82 6.80 3.10
N THR A 60 8.66 6.67 2.45
CA THR A 60 7.40 6.30 3.09
C THR A 60 7.41 4.82 3.38
N ARG A 61 7.05 4.42 4.61
CA ARG A 61 7.03 2.98 4.97
C ARG A 61 5.63 2.41 4.82
N PRO A 62 5.52 1.13 4.38
CA PRO A 62 4.24 0.44 4.36
C PRO A 62 3.60 0.35 5.75
N SER A 63 2.32 0.66 5.82
CA SER A 63 1.47 0.59 7.01
C SER A 63 0.55 -0.63 6.96
N ILE A 64 0.55 -1.42 8.04
CA ILE A 64 -0.27 -2.63 8.18
C ILE A 64 -1.24 -2.46 9.34
N THR A 65 -2.54 -2.39 9.01
CA THR A 65 -3.63 -2.09 9.94
C THR A 65 -4.84 -3.02 9.75
N ALA A 66 -5.91 -2.82 10.53
CA ALA A 66 -7.16 -3.56 10.43
C ALA A 66 -6.97 -5.10 10.41
N VAL A 67 -6.05 -5.60 11.23
CA VAL A 67 -5.66 -7.02 11.21
C VAL A 67 -6.74 -7.92 11.82
N ARG A 68 -6.90 -9.09 11.21
CA ARG A 68 -7.82 -10.16 11.62
C ARG A 68 -7.09 -11.50 11.57
N PRO A 69 -7.32 -12.43 12.51
CA PRO A 69 -8.09 -12.27 13.75
C PRO A 69 -7.59 -11.13 14.63
N VAL A 70 -8.47 -10.52 15.43
CA VAL A 70 -8.10 -9.38 16.29
C VAL A 70 -6.97 -9.81 17.24
N PRO A 71 -5.95 -8.98 17.49
CA PRO A 71 -4.87 -9.32 18.40
C PRO A 71 -5.39 -9.74 19.78
N GLY A 72 -4.91 -10.86 20.30
CA GLY A 72 -5.33 -11.44 21.58
C GLY A 72 -6.69 -12.15 21.58
N SER A 73 -7.42 -12.17 20.45
CA SER A 73 -8.73 -12.83 20.38
C SER A 73 -8.64 -14.35 20.55
N LYS A 74 -9.73 -14.93 21.03
CA LYS A 74 -9.92 -16.38 21.17
C LYS A 74 -11.05 -16.82 20.23
N THR A 75 -10.83 -17.87 19.45
CA THR A 75 -11.82 -18.42 18.51
C THR A 75 -11.90 -19.94 18.61
N ARG A 76 -13.05 -20.51 18.26
CA ARG A 76 -13.22 -21.96 18.04
C ARG A 76 -13.02 -22.35 16.58
N ASP A 77 -12.96 -21.36 15.69
CA ASP A 77 -12.68 -21.57 14.28
C ASP A 77 -11.22 -21.99 14.10
N ARG A 78 -11.02 -23.20 13.59
CA ARG A 78 -9.71 -23.78 13.31
C ARG A 78 -9.20 -23.44 11.91
N THR A 79 -10.02 -22.79 11.07
CA THR A 79 -9.68 -22.33 9.72
C THR A 79 -9.89 -20.82 9.57
N PRO A 80 -9.36 -19.99 10.51
CA PRO A 80 -9.68 -18.59 10.53
C PRO A 80 -9.19 -17.87 9.28
N LYS A 81 -10.01 -16.92 8.81
CA LYS A 81 -9.60 -15.98 7.78
C LYS A 81 -8.67 -14.92 8.39
N ILE A 82 -7.44 -14.92 7.93
CA ILE A 82 -6.45 -13.87 8.20
C ILE A 82 -6.68 -12.74 7.20
N GLY A 83 -6.75 -11.52 7.69
CA GLY A 83 -6.90 -10.34 6.83
C GLY A 83 -6.17 -9.13 7.40
N ALA A 84 -5.78 -8.22 6.53
CA ALA A 84 -5.17 -6.95 6.92
C ALA A 84 -5.41 -5.90 5.84
N ALA A 85 -5.35 -4.63 6.23
CA ALA A 85 -5.08 -3.54 5.30
C ALA A 85 -3.56 -3.34 5.25
N VAL A 86 -2.97 -3.38 4.06
CA VAL A 86 -1.53 -3.20 3.85
C VAL A 86 -1.38 -2.10 2.82
N ARG A 87 -0.95 -0.92 3.25
CA ARG A 87 -0.97 0.32 2.45
C ARG A 87 0.38 0.97 2.43
N ASP A 88 0.68 1.63 1.34
CA ASP A 88 1.74 2.62 1.28
C ASP A 88 1.20 3.87 0.54
N ASP A 89 1.60 5.04 1.03
CA ASP A 89 1.14 6.34 0.53
C ASP A 89 2.15 6.98 -0.43
N GLY A 90 3.39 6.48 -0.49
CA GLY A 90 4.45 6.88 -1.40
C GLY A 90 4.42 6.04 -2.68
N ILE A 91 4.55 4.72 -2.56
CA ILE A 91 4.59 3.80 -3.71
C ILE A 91 3.44 2.79 -3.64
N GLU A 92 2.76 2.55 -4.76
CA GLU A 92 1.71 1.53 -4.82
C GLU A 92 2.30 0.13 -4.61
N LEU A 93 1.84 -0.56 -3.57
CA LEU A 93 2.25 -1.93 -3.29
C LEU A 93 1.54 -2.92 -4.23
N THR A 94 2.27 -3.97 -4.61
CA THR A 94 1.74 -5.14 -5.29
C THR A 94 1.72 -6.36 -4.36
N LYS A 95 1.15 -7.47 -4.83
CA LYS A 95 1.22 -8.74 -4.09
C LYS A 95 2.68 -9.22 -3.88
N GLY A 96 3.57 -8.93 -4.82
CA GLY A 96 4.98 -9.38 -4.80
C GLY A 96 5.75 -8.85 -3.60
N ASP A 97 5.35 -7.68 -3.14
CA ASP A 97 5.98 -6.87 -2.09
C ASP A 97 5.61 -7.35 -0.68
N ILE A 98 4.61 -8.23 -0.59
CA ILE A 98 4.05 -8.67 0.68
C ILE A 98 4.48 -10.11 0.98
N ARG A 99 4.88 -10.34 2.24
CA ARG A 99 5.19 -11.64 2.81
C ARG A 99 4.32 -11.88 4.03
N LEU A 100 3.48 -12.91 3.96
CA LEU A 100 2.64 -13.36 5.05
C LEU A 100 3.25 -14.63 5.67
N SER A 101 3.37 -14.66 6.99
CA SER A 101 3.77 -15.85 7.73
C SER A 101 2.78 -16.17 8.85
N LEU A 102 2.53 -17.46 9.04
CA LEU A 102 1.70 -18.01 10.11
C LEU A 102 2.50 -19.09 10.83
N ASP A 103 2.76 -18.84 12.11
CA ASP A 103 3.64 -19.64 12.99
C ASP A 103 5.04 -19.81 12.40
N GLY A 104 5.61 -18.72 11.90
CA GLY A 104 6.93 -18.69 11.26
C GLY A 104 6.98 -19.27 9.85
N LYS A 105 5.92 -19.94 9.38
CA LYS A 105 5.87 -20.52 8.02
C LYS A 105 5.33 -19.50 7.02
N ASN A 106 6.08 -19.25 5.95
CA ASN A 106 5.65 -18.37 4.85
C ASN A 106 4.40 -18.95 4.15
N ARG A 107 3.46 -18.08 3.81
CA ARG A 107 2.19 -18.41 3.15
C ARG A 107 2.12 -17.66 1.84
N THR A 108 2.08 -18.39 0.73
CA THR A 108 2.08 -17.84 -0.64
C THR A 108 0.69 -17.78 -1.27
N LYS A 109 -0.26 -18.59 -0.76
CA LYS A 109 -1.64 -18.69 -1.26
C LYS A 109 -2.58 -17.58 -0.74
N PHE A 110 -2.05 -16.43 -0.33
CA PHE A 110 -2.87 -15.27 0.02
C PHE A 110 -3.25 -14.47 -1.23
N THR A 111 -4.29 -13.67 -1.10
CA THR A 111 -4.67 -12.65 -2.09
C THR A 111 -4.37 -11.27 -1.54
N TYR A 112 -4.02 -10.36 -2.43
CA TYR A 112 -3.89 -8.94 -2.15
C TYR A 112 -4.60 -8.19 -3.27
N ASN A 113 -5.47 -7.25 -2.90
CA ASN A 113 -6.19 -6.41 -3.84
C ASN A 113 -5.64 -4.99 -3.73
N GLU A 114 -4.89 -4.56 -4.73
CA GLU A 114 -4.21 -3.26 -4.81
C GLU A 114 -5.21 -2.10 -4.72
N GLY A 115 -6.33 -2.18 -5.46
CA GLY A 115 -7.35 -1.14 -5.46
C GLY A 115 -8.07 -0.90 -4.13
N THR A 116 -7.98 -1.84 -3.17
CA THR A 116 -8.55 -1.71 -1.81
C THR A 116 -7.50 -1.78 -0.70
N ASP A 117 -6.26 -2.08 -1.07
CA ASP A 117 -5.13 -2.38 -0.21
C ASP A 117 -5.40 -3.51 0.81
N ARG A 118 -6.16 -4.54 0.39
CA ARG A 118 -6.62 -5.61 1.29
C ARG A 118 -5.91 -6.93 1.03
N LEU A 119 -5.28 -7.43 2.08
CA LEU A 119 -4.75 -8.79 2.14
C LEU A 119 -5.79 -9.73 2.75
N SER A 120 -5.92 -10.93 2.16
CA SER A 120 -6.78 -12.00 2.66
C SER A 120 -6.12 -13.36 2.50
N TYR A 121 -6.21 -14.20 3.54
CA TYR A 121 -5.68 -15.56 3.54
C TYR A 121 -6.54 -16.47 4.41
N THR A 122 -6.95 -17.62 3.88
CA THR A 122 -7.64 -18.65 4.67
C THR A 122 -6.62 -19.61 5.25
N ALA A 123 -6.51 -19.68 6.58
CA ALA A 123 -5.59 -20.59 7.23
C ALA A 123 -6.01 -22.05 7.04
N PRO A 124 -5.05 -23.00 6.93
CA PRO A 124 -5.36 -24.42 7.04
C PRO A 124 -5.87 -24.73 8.46
N ARG A 125 -6.35 -25.97 8.68
CA ARG A 125 -6.81 -26.40 9.99
C ARG A 125 -5.69 -26.28 11.04
N LEU A 126 -5.86 -25.35 11.98
CA LEU A 126 -4.93 -25.05 13.06
C LEU A 126 -5.15 -25.95 14.29
N SER A 127 -4.13 -26.10 15.13
CA SER A 127 -4.21 -26.78 16.42
C SER A 127 -4.90 -25.90 17.47
N TYR A 128 -5.33 -26.49 18.59
CA TYR A 128 -5.86 -25.70 19.72
C TYR A 128 -4.69 -25.06 20.48
N SER A 129 -4.20 -23.92 19.98
CA SER A 129 -3.05 -23.24 20.56
C SER A 129 -3.05 -21.74 20.25
N LYS A 130 -2.01 -21.05 20.73
CA LYS A 130 -1.74 -19.67 20.34
C LYS A 130 -0.99 -19.67 19.01
N HIS A 131 -1.54 -18.96 18.04
CA HIS A 131 -0.95 -18.80 16.71
C HIS A 131 -0.44 -17.38 16.53
N THR A 132 0.64 -17.23 15.76
CA THR A 132 1.30 -15.95 15.48
C THR A 132 1.24 -15.65 13.99
N VAL A 133 0.72 -14.48 13.62
CA VAL A 133 0.73 -13.98 12.25
C VAL A 133 1.74 -12.86 12.15
N LYS A 134 2.56 -12.87 11.10
CA LYS A 134 3.45 -11.76 10.76
C LYS A 134 3.32 -11.42 9.29
N ILE A 135 3.11 -10.14 9.02
CA ILE A 135 3.12 -9.55 7.67
C ILE A 135 4.34 -8.63 7.58
N VAL A 136 5.08 -8.76 6.50
CA VAL A 136 6.13 -7.83 6.08
C VAL A 136 5.75 -7.32 4.70
N ALA A 137 5.78 -6.01 4.50
CA ALA A 137 5.61 -5.37 3.21
C ALA A 137 6.85 -4.53 2.93
N THR A 138 7.40 -4.64 1.73
CA THR A 138 8.58 -3.91 1.28
C THR A 138 8.25 -3.26 -0.04
N ASP A 139 8.23 -1.93 -0.11
CA ASP A 139 8.01 -1.23 -1.38
C ASP A 139 9.23 -1.32 -2.32
N ASP A 140 9.06 -0.82 -3.54
CA ASP A 140 10.13 -0.79 -4.55
C ASP A 140 11.31 0.13 -4.18
N ALA A 141 11.10 1.10 -3.29
CA ALA A 141 12.16 1.94 -2.74
C ALA A 141 12.95 1.26 -1.60
N GLY A 142 12.51 0.08 -1.15
CA GLY A 142 13.13 -0.69 -0.08
C GLY A 142 12.65 -0.31 1.32
N ASN A 143 11.63 0.54 1.46
CA ASN A 143 11.05 0.84 2.76
C ASN A 143 10.25 -0.36 3.27
N VAL A 144 10.44 -0.70 4.55
CA VAL A 144 9.87 -1.92 5.13
C VAL A 144 8.86 -1.59 6.22
N GLY A 145 7.64 -2.09 6.04
CA GLY A 145 6.58 -2.17 7.04
C GLY A 145 6.48 -3.58 7.62
N THR A 146 6.34 -3.70 8.94
CA THR A 146 6.16 -5.02 9.60
C THR A 146 5.08 -4.96 10.66
N LYS A 147 4.22 -5.99 10.70
CA LYS A 147 3.24 -6.20 11.76
C LYS A 147 3.23 -7.65 12.19
N SER A 148 3.30 -7.87 13.50
CA SER A 148 3.14 -9.19 14.12
C SER A 148 2.06 -9.13 15.18
N TRP A 149 1.20 -10.14 15.22
CA TRP A 149 0.17 -10.28 16.25
C TRP A 149 -0.18 -11.75 16.50
N ARG A 150 -0.93 -12.00 17.58
CA ARG A 150 -1.27 -13.36 18.03
C ARG A 150 -2.77 -13.50 18.26
N PHE A 151 -3.28 -14.70 18.07
CA PHE A 151 -4.64 -15.10 18.45
C PHE A 151 -4.61 -16.54 18.98
N THR A 152 -5.69 -16.99 19.63
CA THR A 152 -5.77 -18.32 20.21
C THR A 152 -6.94 -19.10 19.64
N VAL A 153 -6.67 -20.33 19.20
CA VAL A 153 -7.68 -21.31 18.83
C VAL A 153 -7.94 -22.19 20.05
N ARG A 154 -9.17 -22.21 20.53
CA ARG A 154 -9.60 -22.97 21.72
C ARG A 154 -10.62 -24.05 21.36
N GLN A 155 -10.76 -25.02 22.24
CA GLN A 155 -11.80 -26.04 22.18
C GLN A 155 -13.19 -25.45 22.43
#